data_AF-A0A392NYE2-F1
#
_entry.id   AF-A0A392NYE2-F1
#
_cell.length_a   1.000
_cell.length_b   1.000
_cell.length_c   1.000
_cell.angle_alpha   90.00
_cell.angle_beta   90.00
_cell.angle_gamma   90.00
#
_symmetry.space_group_name_H-M   'P 1'
#
loop_
_entity.id
_entity.type
_entity.pdbx_description
1 polymer ?
#
loop_
_entity_poly.entity_id
_entity_poly.type
_entity_poly.pdbx_seq_one_letter_code
_entity_poly.pdbx_strand_id
1 'polypeptide(L)'
;MASDRKIGVALDFSNGSKIALKWAIDNLLRHGDTLYIVHINHSKATESRNLLWSTTGSPLIPISEFREKNVQHQYEVEPDVEVLDILDTVSKQKQ
;
A
#
# COMPACT_ATOMS: atom_id res chain seq x y z
N MET A 1 -7.22 -17.58 -18.13
CA MET A 1 -8.05 -17.72 -16.92
C MET A 1 -7.52 -16.70 -15.93
N ALA A 2 -8.22 -15.58 -15.77
CA ALA A 2 -7.74 -14.46 -14.98
C ALA A 2 -7.75 -14.85 -13.50
N SER A 3 -6.61 -14.70 -12.85
CA SER A 3 -6.43 -15.05 -11.46
C SER A 3 -7.03 -13.94 -10.59
N ASP A 4 -8.19 -14.15 -9.95
CA ASP A 4 -8.85 -13.17 -9.07
C ASP A 4 -8.34 -13.27 -7.61
N ARG A 5 -7.02 -13.51 -7.45
CA ARG A 5 -6.44 -13.66 -6.12
C ARG A 5 -6.13 -12.29 -5.55
N LYS A 6 -6.43 -12.14 -4.27
CA LYS A 6 -6.14 -10.94 -3.48
C LYS A 6 -4.93 -11.20 -2.62
N ILE A 7 -3.85 -10.47 -2.86
CA ILE A 7 -2.59 -10.60 -2.13
C ILE A 7 -2.45 -9.36 -1.24
N GLY A 8 -2.32 -9.57 0.07
CA GLY A 8 -2.10 -8.49 1.03
C GLY A 8 -0.64 -8.44 1.47
N VAL A 9 0.00 -7.27 1.42
CA VAL A 9 1.36 -7.05 1.95
C VAL A 9 1.30 -5.93 2.99
N ALA A 10 1.69 -6.27 4.22
CA ALA A 10 1.84 -5.31 5.30
C ALA A 10 3.15 -4.53 5.13
N LEU A 11 3.10 -3.21 5.32
CA LEU A 11 4.19 -2.32 4.97
C LEU A 11 4.37 -1.22 6.02
N ASP A 12 5.48 -1.28 6.75
CA ASP A 12 5.89 -0.32 7.79
C ASP A 12 7.10 0.53 7.37
N PHE A 13 7.47 0.46 6.08
CA PHE A 13 8.65 1.07 5.47
C PHE A 13 10.01 0.62 6.03
N SER A 14 10.04 -0.42 6.86
CA SER A 14 11.30 -1.06 7.26
C SER A 14 11.97 -1.74 6.06
N ASN A 15 13.29 -1.92 6.14
CA ASN A 15 14.03 -2.67 5.11
C ASN A 15 13.43 -4.07 4.88
N GLY A 16 12.97 -4.73 5.96
CA GLY A 16 12.33 -6.03 5.90
C GLY A 16 11.03 -6.00 5.10
N SER A 17 10.14 -5.03 5.36
CA SER A 17 8.86 -4.93 4.64
C SER A 17 9.06 -4.62 3.16
N LYS A 18 10.06 -3.79 2.81
CA LYS A 18 10.40 -3.49 1.41
C LYS A 18 10.86 -4.72 0.65
N ILE A 19 11.72 -5.54 1.26
CA ILE A 19 12.20 -6.79 0.67
C ILE A 19 11.02 -7.77 0.51
N ALA A 20 10.15 -7.88 1.50
CA ALA A 20 8.96 -8.71 1.44
C ALA A 20 8.01 -8.29 0.30
N LEU A 21 7.82 -6.97 0.11
CA LEU A 21 7.05 -6.44 -1.02
C LEU A 21 7.64 -6.87 -2.36
N LYS A 22 8.95 -6.62 -2.57
CA LYS A 22 9.65 -7.03 -3.81
C LYS A 22 9.50 -8.53 -4.06
N TRP A 23 9.75 -9.34 -3.03
CA TRP A 23 9.60 -10.79 -3.13
C TRP A 23 8.17 -11.21 -3.50
N ALA A 24 7.15 -10.61 -2.91
CA ALA A 24 5.75 -10.90 -3.21
C ALA A 24 5.38 -10.53 -4.66
N ILE A 25 5.88 -9.40 -5.15
CA ILE A 25 5.67 -8.94 -6.53
C ILE A 25 6.30 -9.90 -7.54
N ASP A 26 7.52 -10.36 -7.25
CA ASP A 26 8.29 -11.21 -8.16
C ASP A 26 7.79 -12.65 -8.16
N ASN A 27 7.36 -13.17 -7.00
CA ASN A 27 7.09 -14.61 -6.82
C ASN A 27 5.59 -14.95 -6.73
N LEU A 28 4.77 -14.07 -6.15
CA LEU A 28 3.35 -14.36 -5.90
C LEU A 28 2.42 -13.69 -6.91
N LEU A 29 2.69 -12.43 -7.23
CA LEU A 29 1.82 -11.58 -8.03
C LEU A 29 1.86 -11.96 -9.51
N ARG A 30 0.71 -12.32 -10.08
CA ARG A 30 0.54 -12.63 -11.50
C ARG A 30 -0.42 -11.65 -12.15
N HIS A 31 -0.46 -11.66 -13.48
CA HIS A 31 -1.41 -10.84 -14.24
C HIS A 31 -2.85 -11.16 -13.82
N GLY A 32 -3.62 -10.11 -13.52
CA GLY A 32 -5.02 -10.20 -13.07
C GLY A 32 -5.19 -10.30 -11.55
N ASP A 33 -4.12 -10.56 -10.78
CA ASP A 33 -4.20 -10.54 -9.32
C ASP A 33 -4.34 -9.10 -8.79
N THR A 34 -4.98 -8.94 -7.64
CA THR A 34 -5.07 -7.65 -6.93
C THR A 34 -4.11 -7.62 -5.75
N LEU A 35 -3.19 -6.65 -5.75
CA LEU A 35 -2.28 -6.39 -4.63
C LEU A 35 -2.87 -5.31 -3.70
N TYR A 36 -3.05 -5.66 -2.43
CA TYR A 36 -3.43 -4.76 -1.36
C TYR A 36 -2.22 -4.44 -0.50
N ILE A 37 -1.93 -3.16 -0.32
CA ILE A 37 -0.90 -2.69 0.60
C ILE A 37 -1.56 -2.24 1.89
N VAL A 38 -1.17 -2.85 3.00
CA VAL A 38 -1.64 -2.48 4.34
C VAL A 38 -0.53 -1.69 5.00
N HIS A 39 -0.64 -0.37 4.96
CA HIS A 39 0.34 0.49 5.60
C HIS A 39 0.17 0.47 7.11
N ILE A 40 1.22 0.09 7.84
CA ILE A 40 1.23 0.08 9.30
C ILE A 40 1.83 1.41 9.77
N ASN A 41 0.98 2.26 10.33
CA ASN A 41 1.42 3.49 10.97
C ASN A 41 1.59 3.25 12.48
N HIS A 42 2.82 3.34 12.97
CA HIS A 42 3.13 3.20 14.41
C HIS A 42 2.89 4.50 15.20
N SER A 43 2.66 5.63 14.51
CA SER A 43 2.39 6.90 15.18
C SER A 43 1.00 6.90 15.81
N LYS A 44 0.88 7.56 16.97
CA LYS A 44 -0.43 7.76 17.59
C LYS A 44 -1.18 8.77 16.73
N ALA A 45 -2.33 8.34 16.17
CA ALA A 45 -3.25 9.18 15.43
C ALA A 45 -3.43 10.53 16.15
N THR A 46 -2.94 11.61 15.54
CA THR A 46 -3.05 12.96 16.12
C THR A 46 -4.36 13.59 15.71
N GLU A 47 -4.85 13.24 14.50
CA GLU A 47 -6.13 13.68 13.97
C GLU A 47 -7.33 12.82 14.40
N SER A 48 -8.45 13.50 14.68
CA SER A 48 -9.70 12.88 15.14
C SER A 48 -10.27 11.83 14.17
N ARG A 49 -10.03 11.98 12.86
CA ARG A 49 -10.43 11.01 11.83
C ARG A 49 -9.62 9.72 11.89
N ASN A 50 -8.32 9.82 12.16
CA ASN A 50 -7.45 8.65 12.32
C ASN A 50 -7.82 7.86 13.58
N LEU A 51 -8.38 8.51 14.61
CA LEU A 51 -8.97 7.84 15.75
C LEU A 51 -10.21 7.01 15.37
N LEU A 52 -11.09 7.51 14.49
CA LEU A 52 -12.26 6.76 14.00
C LEU A 52 -11.84 5.53 13.18
N TRP A 53 -10.75 5.64 12.43
CA TRP A 53 -10.18 4.53 11.65
C TRP A 53 -9.30 3.59 12.47
N SER A 54 -8.98 3.90 13.73
CA SER A 54 -8.11 3.06 14.57
C SER A 54 -8.64 1.62 14.73
N THR A 55 -9.96 1.46 14.78
CA THR A 55 -10.62 0.15 14.94
C THR A 55 -10.89 -0.59 13.63
N THR A 56 -11.07 0.12 12.51
CA THR A 56 -11.53 -0.47 11.24
C THR A 56 -10.52 -0.38 10.10
N GLY A 57 -9.51 0.47 10.23
CA GLY A 57 -8.69 0.95 9.11
C GLY A 57 -9.39 2.04 8.28
N SER A 58 -8.62 2.69 7.42
CA SER A 58 -9.12 3.64 6.43
C SER A 58 -9.85 2.91 5.29
N PRO A 59 -10.68 3.60 4.50
CA PRO A 59 -11.17 3.05 3.24
C PRO A 59 -10.00 2.64 2.32
N LEU A 60 -10.28 1.77 1.34
CA LEU A 60 -9.32 1.41 0.30
C LEU A 60 -9.03 2.61 -0.59
N ILE A 61 -7.76 2.92 -0.76
CA ILE A 61 -7.29 4.03 -1.59
C ILE A 61 -6.57 3.43 -2.80
N PRO A 62 -7.04 3.69 -4.03
CA PRO A 62 -6.34 3.28 -5.24
C PRO A 62 -4.93 3.87 -5.30
N ILE A 63 -3.97 3.12 -5.86
CA ILE A 63 -2.57 3.57 -5.98
C ILE A 63 -2.42 4.83 -6.86
N SER A 64 -3.39 5.11 -7.75
CA SER A 64 -3.44 6.34 -8.54
C SER A 64 -3.74 7.56 -7.66
N GLU A 65 -4.69 7.44 -6.73
CA GLU A 65 -5.09 8.50 -5.80
C GLU A 65 -4.07 8.68 -4.67
N PHE A 66 -3.50 7.59 -4.16
CA PHE A 66 -2.51 7.62 -3.09
C PHE A 66 -1.21 8.38 -3.45
N ARG A 67 -0.98 8.66 -4.74
CA ARG A 67 0.17 9.48 -5.19
C ARG A 67 -0.02 10.97 -4.95
N GLU A 68 -1.26 11.41 -4.81
CA GLU A 68 -1.53 12.82 -4.59
C GLU A 68 -1.04 13.21 -3.21
N LYS A 69 -0.16 14.22 -3.15
CA LYS A 69 0.40 14.71 -1.88
C LYS A 69 -0.70 15.11 -0.88
N ASN A 70 -1.83 15.61 -1.38
CA ASN A 70 -2.99 15.96 -0.56
C ASN A 70 -3.58 14.73 0.13
N VAL A 71 -3.65 13.60 -0.58
CA VAL A 71 -4.15 12.32 -0.03
C VAL A 71 -3.17 11.78 1.00
N GLN A 72 -1.86 11.75 0.68
CA GLN A 72 -0.83 11.30 1.63
C GLN A 72 -0.86 12.11 2.93
N HIS A 73 -0.95 13.44 2.82
CA HIS A 73 -1.08 14.33 3.97
C HIS A 73 -2.41 14.12 4.72
N GLN A 74 -3.52 13.88 4.01
CA GLN A 74 -4.82 13.63 4.63
C GLN A 74 -4.81 12.38 5.52
N TYR A 75 -4.05 11.35 5.13
CA TYR A 75 -3.91 10.10 5.88
C TYR A 75 -2.71 10.09 6.83
N GLU A 76 -1.99 11.22 6.97
CA GLU A 76 -0.78 11.34 7.79
C GLU A 76 0.27 10.26 7.45
N VAL A 77 0.40 9.92 6.16
CA VAL A 77 1.38 8.95 5.68
C VAL A 77 2.50 9.71 4.98
N GLU A 78 3.74 9.41 5.38
CA GLU A 78 4.94 9.80 4.65
C GLU A 78 5.45 8.58 3.87
N PRO A 79 5.02 8.40 2.61
CA PRO A 79 5.39 7.22 1.86
C PRO A 79 6.84 7.27 1.40
N ASP A 80 7.49 6.11 1.46
CA ASP A 80 8.83 5.94 0.91
C ASP A 80 8.80 5.99 -0.63
N VAL A 81 9.64 6.86 -1.20
CA VAL A 81 9.72 7.10 -2.66
C VAL A 81 10.07 5.83 -3.42
N GLU A 82 10.94 4.98 -2.87
CA GLU A 82 11.32 3.71 -3.49
C GLU A 82 10.11 2.77 -3.59
N VAL A 83 9.30 2.71 -2.53
CA VAL A 83 8.11 1.85 -2.48
C VAL A 83 7.06 2.35 -3.47
N LEU A 84 6.84 3.67 -3.56
CA LEU A 84 5.91 4.25 -4.52
C LEU A 84 6.29 3.93 -5.97
N ASP A 85 7.58 4.01 -6.30
CA ASP A 85 8.09 3.73 -7.66
C ASP A 85 7.91 2.25 -8.04
N ILE A 86 8.18 1.34 -7.10
CA ILE A 86 7.93 -0.10 -7.28
C ILE A 86 6.44 -0.35 -7.52
N LEU A 87 5.57 0.21 -6.70
CA LEU A 87 4.12 0.03 -6.82
C LEU A 87 3.58 0.62 -8.13
N ASP A 88 4.12 1.76 -8.59
CA ASP A 88 3.76 2.33 -9.89
C ASP A 88 4.15 1.43 -11.05
N THR A 89 5.40 0.99 -11.05
CA THR A 89 5.94 0.12 -12.08
C THR A 89 5.10 -1.15 -12.20
N VAL A 90 4.77 -1.76 -11.07
CA VAL A 90 4.01 -3.02 -11.03
C VAL A 90 2.54 -2.82 -11.41
N SER A 91 1.94 -1.71 -10.99
CA SER A 91 0.58 -1.35 -11.39
C SER A 91 0.44 -1.20 -12.91
N LYS A 92 1.48 -0.71 -13.60
CA LYS A 92 1.49 -0.58 -15.07
C LYS A 92 1.80 -1.89 -15.79
N GLN A 93 2.63 -2.75 -15.19
CA GLN A 93 3.08 -4.00 -15.82
C GLN A 93 2.09 -5.15 -15.69
N LYS A 94 1.28 -5.19 -14.63
CA LYS A 94 0.41 -6.33 -14.30
C LYS A 94 -1.10 -6.01 -14.32
N GLN A 95 -1.45 -4.86 -14.89
CA GLN A 95 -2.84 -4.46 -15.18
C GLN A 95 -3.42 -5.28 -16.33
#